data_AF-A0A7C5B913-F1
#
_entry.id   AF-A0A7C5B913-F1
#
_cell.length_a   1.000
_cell.length_b   1.000
_cell.length_c   1.000
_cell.angle_alpha   90.00
_cell.angle_beta   90.00
_cell.angle_gamma   90.00
#
_symmetry.space_group_name_H-M   'P 1'
#
loop_
_entity.id
_entity.type
_entity.pdbx_description
1 polymer ?
#
loop_
_entity_poly.entity_id
_entity_poly.type
_entity_poly.pdbx_seq_one_letter_code
_entity_poly.pdbx_strand_id
1 'polypeptide(L)' 'ENKGLVTVKLKGHCAGCPMAQMTVTNFIEKRLKDKVKGIKNVIATR' A
#
# COMPACT_ATOMS: atom_id res chain seq x y z
N GLU A 1 -18.09 6.67 -5.89
CA GLU A 1 -16.88 7.49 -5.72
C GLU A 1 -15.78 6.67 -5.03
N ASN A 2 -14.78 6.17 -5.77
CA ASN A 2 -13.63 5.46 -5.17
C ASN A 2 -12.33 5.80 -5.91
N LYS A 3 -12.23 7.03 -6.44
CA LYS A 3 -11.11 7.48 -7.26
C LYS A 3 -9.89 7.73 -6.37
N GLY A 4 -8.93 6.82 -6.41
CA GLY A 4 -7.62 6.96 -5.75
C GLY A 4 -7.43 6.15 -4.45
N LEU A 5 -8.34 5.22 -4.13
CA LEU A 5 -8.14 4.22 -3.07
C LEU A 5 -7.56 2.96 -3.68
N VAL A 6 -6.38 2.55 -3.22
CA VAL A 6 -5.71 1.33 -3.68
C VAL A 6 -5.58 0.36 -2.50
N THR A 7 -6.13 -0.84 -2.66
CA THR A 7 -6.02 -1.90 -1.66
C THR A 7 -4.92 -2.86 -2.07
N VAL A 8 -3.98 -3.14 -1.16
CA VAL A 8 -2.86 -4.05 -1.41
C VAL A 8 -2.87 -5.17 -0.39
N LYS A 9 -2.65 -6.40 -0.86
CA LYS A 9 -2.50 -7.58 0.00
C LYS A 9 -1.03 -7.97 0.01
N LEU A 10 -0.40 -7.84 1.17
CA LEU A 10 0.99 -8.26 1.33
C LEU A 10 1.05 -9.78 1.36
N LYS A 11 2.04 -10.36 0.69
CA LYS A 11 2.29 -11.81 0.67
C LYS A 11 3.66 -12.10 1.30
N GLY A 12 3.78 -13.26 1.95
CA GLY A 12 5.03 -13.73 2.56
C GLY A 12 5.28 -13.19 3.98
N HIS A 13 6.51 -13.34 4.46
CA HIS A 13 6.89 -13.01 5.85
C HIS A 13 6.56 -11.56 6.27
N CYS A 14 6.69 -10.62 5.33
CA CYS A 14 6.39 -9.21 5.60
C CYS A 14 4.90 -8.92 5.85
N ALA A 15 4.00 -9.86 5.53
CA ALA A 15 2.57 -9.74 5.81
C ALA A 15 2.23 -10.07 7.28
N GLY A 16 3.08 -10.85 7.96
CA GLY A 16 2.85 -11.26 9.36
C GLY A 16 3.51 -10.33 10.38
N CYS A 17 4.46 -9.49 9.96
CA CYS A 17 5.15 -8.57 10.85
C CYS A 17 4.54 -7.16 10.74
N PRO A 18 3.94 -6.61 11.81
CA PRO A 18 3.23 -5.32 11.76
C PRO A 18 4.16 -4.16 11.39
N MET A 19 5.43 -4.21 11.82
CA MET A 19 6.42 -3.21 11.43
C MET A 19 6.75 -3.29 9.93
N ALA A 20 6.97 -4.50 9.41
CA ALA A 20 7.24 -4.71 7.98
C ALA A 20 6.05 -4.29 7.12
N GLN A 21 4.83 -4.57 7.56
CA GLN A 21 3.61 -4.18 6.87
C GLN A 21 3.50 -2.65 6.73
N MET A 22 3.80 -1.90 7.79
CA MET A 22 3.79 -0.44 7.74
C MET A 22 4.86 0.08 6.76
N THR A 23 6.11 -0.39 6.86
CA THR A 23 7.20 0.02 5.95
C THR A 23 6.90 -0.29 4.50
N VAL A 24 6.44 -1.50 4.20
CA VAL A 24 6.13 -1.94 2.83
C VAL A 24 4.94 -1.18 2.26
N THR A 25 3.89 -0.93 3.07
CA THR A 25 2.74 -0.13 2.63
C THR A 25 3.15 1.30 2.28
N ASN A 26 3.98 1.92 3.11
CA ASN A 26 4.50 3.27 2.87
C ASN A 26 5.37 3.35 1.61
N PHE A 27 6.20 2.33 1.38
CA PHE A 27 7.03 2.23 0.18
C PHE A 27 6.19 2.08 -1.09
N ILE A 28 5.20 1.20 -1.04
CA ILE A 28 4.23 0.95 -2.11
C ILE A 28 3.47 2.23 -2.43
N GLU A 29 2.94 2.93 -1.42
CA GLU A 29 2.23 4.20 -1.62
C GLU A 29 3.11 5.24 -2.32
N LYS A 30 4.35 5.43 -1.87
CA LYS A 30 5.26 6.41 -2.44
C LYS A 30 5.57 6.10 -3.91
N ARG A 31 5.74 4.81 -4.26
CA ARG A 31 5.96 4.38 -5.64
C ARG A 31 4.72 4.44 -6.52
N LEU A 32 3.55 4.18 -5.97
CA LEU A 32 2.29 4.31 -6.69
C LEU A 32 1.97 5.77 -6.99
N LYS A 33 2.20 6.69 -6.05
CA LYS A 33 2.05 8.14 -6.27
C LYS A 33 2.99 8.68 -7.35
N ASP A 34 4.20 8.14 -7.43
CA ASP A 34 5.21 8.49 -8.44
C ASP A 34 4.82 8.00 -9.85
N LYS A 35 4.33 6.76 -9.96
CA LYS A 35 3.95 6.16 -11.26
C LYS A 35 2.55 6.55 -11.74
N VAL A 36 1.62 6.80 -10.82
CA VAL A 36 0.20 7.03 -11.14
C VAL A 36 -0.27 8.28 -10.41
N LYS A 37 -0.40 9.38 -11.16
CA LYS A 37 -1.01 10.63 -10.67
C LYS A 37 -2.51 10.41 -10.45
N GLY A 38 -2.95 10.47 -9.19
CA GLY A 38 -4.37 10.33 -8.82
C GLY A 38 -4.65 9.41 -7.63
N ILE A 39 -3.61 8.79 -7.06
CA ILE A 39 -3.76 7.94 -5.88
C ILE A 39 -3.78 8.81 -4.61
N LYS A 40 -4.86 8.68 -3.83
CA LYS A 40 -5.06 9.40 -2.57
C LYS A 40 -4.56 8.59 -1.38
N ASN A 41 -4.92 7.32 -1.29
CA ASN A 41 -4.63 6.48 -0.12
C ASN A 41 -4.37 5.02 -0.50
N VAL A 42 -3.45 4.38 0.21
CA VAL A 42 -3.22 2.93 0.13
C VAL A 42 -3.65 2.25 1.43
N ILE A 43 -4.43 1.19 1.33
CA ILE A 43 -4.88 0.37 2.46
C ILE A 43 -4.34 -1.04 2.33
N ALA A 44 -3.67 -1.53 3.37
CA ALA A 44 -3.22 -2.90 3.45
C ALA A 44 -4.37 -3.79 3.94
N THR A 45 -4.82 -4.73 3.09
CA THR A 45 -5.76 -5.77 3.50
C THR A 45 -5.02 -7.01 3.96
N ARG A 46 -5.62 -7.73 4.92
CA ARG A 46 -5.04 -8.92 5.55
C ARG A 46 -5.00 -10.12 4.61
#